data_AF-A0ABD2J2Z3-F1
#
_entry.id   AF-A0ABD2J2Z3-F1
#
_cell.length_a   1.000
_cell.length_b   1.000
_cell.length_c   1.000
_cell.angle_alpha   90.00
_cell.angle_beta   90.00
_cell.angle_gamma   90.00
#
_symmetry.space_group_name_H-M   'P 1'
#
loop_
_entity.id
_entity.type
_entity.pdbx_description
1 polymer ?
#
loop_
_entity_poly.entity_id
_entity_poly.type
_entity_poly.pdbx_seq_one_letter_code
_entity_poly.pdbx_strand_id
1 'polypeptide(L)'
;MSGLKRFQLSSSNKRPAEEFPAHPKKLNEVVNFNSSGTFFVHAKVADLQYSLYKACPLKSSGGVPCKKKLDDEMFCHGCAHRANNPLQCLFLRLDLQDCDDPEVRQKVTIFSGVAEDYLAMRVHQFADMSEKCPERLETLLQSKLGQKLSVKLNLKAKGGGEFTTLDWIAVAILEDTKNEVDNEDGEIIELDTGKKRAKKN
;
A
#
# COMPACT_ATOMS: atom_id res chain seq x y z
N MET A 1 17.68 -12.68 -45.96
CA MET A 1 18.29 -12.14 -44.72
C MET A 1 17.34 -11.12 -44.14
N SER A 2 16.56 -11.48 -43.11
CA SER A 2 15.57 -10.60 -42.48
C SER A 2 16.11 -10.14 -41.13
N GLY A 3 16.37 -8.84 -41.01
CA GLY A 3 16.93 -8.21 -39.81
C GLY A 3 15.89 -8.11 -38.69
N LEU A 4 16.25 -8.65 -37.53
CA LEU A 4 15.55 -8.48 -36.27
C LEU A 4 15.44 -6.98 -35.93
N LYS A 5 14.22 -6.43 -36.00
CA LYS A 5 13.93 -5.09 -35.49
C LYS A 5 14.17 -5.08 -33.98
N ARG A 6 15.15 -4.26 -33.55
CA ARG A 6 15.38 -3.89 -32.16
C ARG A 6 14.09 -3.37 -31.55
N PHE A 7 13.62 -4.04 -30.49
CA PHE A 7 12.62 -3.47 -29.59
C PHE A 7 13.20 -2.21 -28.94
N GLN A 8 12.67 -1.04 -29.32
CA GLN A 8 12.89 0.20 -28.61
C GLN A 8 11.98 0.18 -27.37
N LEU A 9 12.58 0.10 -26.19
CA LEU A 9 11.93 0.40 -24.92
C LEU A 9 11.71 1.92 -24.88
N SER A 10 10.52 2.38 -25.26
CA SER A 10 10.13 3.77 -25.07
C SER A 10 10.03 4.06 -23.57
N SER A 11 10.80 5.05 -23.12
CA SER A 11 10.92 5.52 -21.74
C SER A 11 9.74 6.40 -21.33
N SER A 12 8.52 5.90 -21.54
CA SER A 12 7.26 6.61 -21.25
C SER A 12 6.27 5.73 -20.48
N ASN A 13 6.75 4.89 -19.55
CA ASN A 13 5.87 4.12 -18.70
C ASN A 13 5.37 4.99 -17.53
N LYS A 14 4.27 5.71 -17.75
CA LYS A 14 3.20 5.70 -16.74
C LYS A 14 3.01 4.22 -16.40
N ARG A 15 3.14 3.81 -15.13
CA ARG A 15 2.84 2.42 -14.76
C ARG A 15 1.47 2.10 -15.38
N PRO A 16 1.33 1.02 -16.18
CA PRO A 16 0.00 0.62 -16.63
C PRO A 16 -0.87 0.52 -15.38
N ALA A 17 -2.10 1.06 -15.45
CA ALA A 17 -3.04 0.96 -14.35
C ALA A 17 -3.08 -0.52 -13.94
N GLU A 18 -2.65 -0.83 -12.72
CA GLU A 18 -2.59 -2.22 -12.27
C GLU A 18 -4.03 -2.73 -12.19
N GLU A 19 -4.39 -3.64 -13.11
CA GLU A 19 -5.69 -4.28 -13.12
C GLU A 19 -5.79 -5.26 -11.96
N PHE A 20 -6.53 -4.87 -10.92
CA PHE A 20 -6.95 -5.80 -9.88
C PHE A 20 -7.96 -6.79 -10.48
N PRO A 21 -7.84 -8.09 -10.18
CA PRO A 21 -8.80 -9.07 -10.67
C PRO A 21 -10.20 -8.78 -10.12
N ALA A 22 -11.24 -9.05 -10.92
CA ALA A 22 -12.64 -8.86 -10.51
C ALA A 22 -13.05 -9.70 -9.28
N HIS A 23 -12.35 -10.81 -9.04
CA HIS A 23 -12.58 -11.70 -7.91
C HIS A 23 -11.27 -11.97 -7.14
N PRO A 24 -10.89 -11.08 -6.23
CA PRO A 24 -9.79 -11.32 -5.30
C PRO A 24 -10.13 -12.44 -4.32
N LYS A 25 -9.09 -13.10 -3.82
CA LYS A 25 -9.22 -14.20 -2.85
C LYS A 25 -9.55 -13.68 -1.45
N LYS A 26 -10.05 -14.55 -0.59
CA LYS A 26 -10.17 -14.24 0.84
C LYS A 26 -8.79 -14.21 1.48
N LEU A 27 -8.62 -13.39 2.52
CA LEU A 27 -7.35 -13.31 3.24
C LEU A 27 -7.03 -14.66 3.91
N ASN A 28 -8.04 -15.30 4.50
CA ASN A 28 -7.93 -16.63 5.14
C ASN A 28 -7.34 -17.69 4.19
N GLU A 29 -7.85 -17.76 2.96
CA GLU A 29 -7.34 -18.70 1.95
C GLU A 29 -5.86 -18.48 1.62
N VAL A 30 -5.44 -17.21 1.52
CA VAL A 30 -4.07 -16.84 1.16
C VAL A 30 -3.11 -17.08 2.33
N VAL A 31 -3.52 -16.74 3.55
CA VAL A 31 -2.70 -16.92 4.76
C VAL A 31 -2.52 -18.41 5.06
N ASN A 32 -3.57 -19.23 4.96
CA ASN A 32 -3.47 -20.67 5.20
C ASN A 32 -2.69 -21.40 4.11
N PHE A 33 -2.72 -20.92 2.87
CA PHE A 33 -1.92 -21.49 1.80
C PHE A 33 -0.40 -21.29 2.03
N ASN A 34 -0.02 -20.19 2.67
CA ASN A 34 1.33 -19.89 3.17
C ASN A 34 2.48 -20.25 2.20
N SER A 35 2.32 -19.91 0.92
CA SER A 35 3.34 -20.16 -0.11
C SER A 35 3.90 -18.85 -0.67
N SER A 36 5.15 -18.89 -1.14
CA SER A 36 5.69 -17.79 -1.93
C SER A 36 4.84 -17.56 -3.17
N GLY A 37 4.49 -16.31 -3.46
CA GLY A 37 3.62 -15.98 -4.57
C GLY A 37 3.08 -14.56 -4.49
N THR A 38 2.37 -14.15 -5.54
CA THR A 38 1.60 -12.91 -5.56
C THR A 38 0.11 -13.25 -5.49
N PHE A 39 -0.59 -12.61 -4.56
CA PHE A 39 -2.01 -12.84 -4.31
C PHE A 39 -2.74 -11.50 -4.25
N PHE A 40 -4.01 -11.51 -4.60
CA PHE A 40 -4.89 -10.35 -4.46
C PHE A 40 -5.95 -10.72 -3.43
N VAL A 41 -6.07 -9.93 -2.36
CA VAL A 41 -6.99 -10.19 -1.27
C VAL A 41 -7.92 -9.01 -1.03
N HIS A 42 -9.12 -9.29 -0.52
CA HIS A 42 -9.97 -8.29 0.13
C HIS A 42 -9.80 -8.42 1.64
N ALA A 43 -9.51 -7.30 2.30
CA ALA A 43 -9.31 -7.27 3.74
C ALA A 43 -9.69 -5.91 4.32
N LYS A 44 -9.99 -5.89 5.62
CA LYS A 44 -10.23 -4.70 6.42
C LYS A 44 -8.96 -4.30 7.17
N VAL A 45 -8.68 -3.00 7.29
CA VAL A 45 -7.58 -2.52 8.13
C VAL A 45 -8.00 -2.55 9.60
N ALA A 46 -7.39 -3.42 10.41
CA ALA A 46 -7.66 -3.51 11.84
C ALA A 46 -6.73 -2.62 12.68
N ASP A 47 -5.45 -2.51 12.28
CA ASP A 47 -4.46 -1.65 12.92
C ASP A 47 -3.47 -1.12 11.86
N LEU A 48 -2.85 0.02 12.15
CA LEU A 48 -1.88 0.67 11.29
C LEU A 48 -0.77 1.29 12.14
N GLN A 49 0.46 0.86 11.87
CA GLN A 49 1.67 1.39 12.48
C GLN A 49 2.60 1.96 11.40
N TYR A 50 3.41 2.95 11.76
CA TYR A 50 4.37 3.55 10.83
C TYR A 50 5.75 3.70 11.46
N SER A 51 6.76 3.80 10.60
CA SER A 51 8.12 4.16 10.98
C SER A 51 8.75 5.00 9.87
N LEU A 52 9.36 6.11 10.26
CA LEU A 52 10.20 6.92 9.41
C LEU A 52 11.66 6.55 9.66
N TYR A 53 12.44 6.45 8.58
CA TYR A 53 13.86 6.16 8.71
C TYR A 53 14.68 6.83 7.61
N LYS A 54 15.93 7.14 7.96
CA LYS A 54 16.93 7.67 7.03
C LYS A 54 17.57 6.51 6.27
N ALA A 55 17.69 6.68 4.96
CA ALA A 55 18.11 5.63 4.04
C ALA A 55 19.21 6.09 3.10
N CYS A 56 20.02 5.14 2.64
CA CYS A 56 21.17 5.40 1.79
C CYS A 56 20.75 5.95 0.41
N PRO A 57 21.26 7.14 0.00
CA PRO A 57 20.95 7.76 -1.29
C PRO A 57 21.78 7.20 -2.45
N LEU A 58 22.85 6.44 -2.16
CA LEU A 58 23.81 6.00 -3.17
C LEU A 58 23.12 5.11 -4.20
N LYS A 59 23.26 5.44 -5.48
CA LYS A 59 22.70 4.66 -6.59
C LYS A 59 23.63 3.49 -6.91
N SER A 60 23.04 2.32 -7.11
CA SER A 60 23.77 1.20 -7.73
C SER A 60 24.02 1.48 -9.22
N SER A 61 24.78 0.62 -9.89
CA SER A 61 25.05 0.70 -11.33
C SER A 61 23.80 0.76 -12.21
N GLY A 62 22.63 0.35 -11.69
CA GLY A 62 21.32 0.48 -12.35
C GLY A 62 20.58 1.79 -12.10
N GLY A 63 21.21 2.79 -11.46
CA GLY A 63 20.61 4.12 -11.21
C GLY A 63 19.57 4.16 -10.10
N VAL A 64 19.26 3.03 -9.45
CA VAL A 64 18.32 2.94 -8.34
C VAL A 64 19.06 3.16 -7.01
N PRO A 65 18.57 4.05 -6.13
CA PRO A 65 19.15 4.25 -4.80
C PRO A 65 19.10 2.97 -3.94
N CYS A 66 20.14 2.77 -3.12
CA CYS A 66 20.28 1.61 -2.23
C CYS A 66 19.12 1.47 -1.24
N LYS A 67 18.64 2.59 -0.66
CA LYS A 67 17.50 2.63 0.28
C LYS A 67 17.63 1.76 1.55
N LYS A 68 18.80 1.15 1.81
CA LYS A 68 19.09 0.51 3.10
C LYS A 68 19.09 1.56 4.21
N LYS A 69 18.54 1.20 5.37
CA LYS A 69 18.53 2.05 6.57
C LYS A 69 19.96 2.41 6.97
N LEU A 70 20.18 3.68 7.28
CA LEU A 70 21.43 4.18 7.83
C LEU A 70 21.46 3.99 9.34
N ASP A 71 22.65 3.83 9.89
CA ASP A 71 22.86 3.90 11.34
C ASP A 71 22.80 5.35 11.86
N ASP A 72 23.03 5.52 13.15
CA ASP A 72 22.98 6.82 13.83
C ASP A 72 24.08 7.78 13.34
N GLU A 73 25.19 7.26 12.77
CA GLU A 73 26.27 8.03 12.17
C GLU A 73 26.04 8.34 10.67
N MET A 74 24.83 8.08 10.16
CA MET A 74 24.46 8.19 8.75
C MET A 74 25.26 7.28 7.81
N PHE A 75 25.81 6.19 8.33
CA PHE A 75 26.60 5.23 7.56
C PHE A 75 25.73 4.07 7.06
N CYS A 76 25.97 3.70 5.80
CA CYS A 76 25.33 2.56 5.14
C CYS A 76 26.29 1.37 5.12
N HIS A 77 26.04 0.36 5.95
CA HIS A 77 26.84 -0.88 5.92
C HIS A 77 26.78 -1.62 4.58
N GLY A 78 25.68 -1.49 3.83
CA GLY A 78 25.52 -2.16 2.55
C GLY A 78 26.34 -1.54 1.41
N CYS A 79 26.67 -0.25 1.50
CA CYS A 79 27.44 0.48 0.49
C CYS A 79 28.80 0.96 1.01
N ALA A 80 29.11 0.73 2.28
CA ALA A 80 30.24 1.32 2.99
C ALA A 80 30.36 2.84 2.75
N HIS A 81 29.25 3.57 2.88
CA HIS A 81 29.15 4.99 2.53
C HIS A 81 28.44 5.79 3.62
N ARG A 82 29.03 6.92 4.03
CA ARG A 82 28.41 7.90 4.92
C ARG A 82 27.64 8.95 4.12
N ALA A 83 26.34 9.06 4.37
CA ALA A 83 25.44 9.94 3.63
C ALA A 83 25.32 11.32 4.29
N ASN A 84 25.68 12.38 3.57
CA ASN A 84 25.45 13.76 4.03
C ASN A 84 23.99 14.20 3.85
N ASN A 85 23.33 13.69 2.79
CA ASN A 85 21.95 13.99 2.47
C ASN A 85 21.17 12.67 2.35
N PRO A 86 20.70 12.10 3.49
CA PRO A 86 20.00 10.83 3.49
C PRO A 86 18.62 10.95 2.84
N LEU A 87 18.13 9.85 2.25
CA LEU A 87 16.74 9.77 1.81
C LEU A 87 15.84 9.56 3.01
N GLN A 88 14.74 10.29 3.11
CA GLN A 88 13.65 9.96 4.02
C GLN A 88 12.82 8.83 3.42
N CYS A 89 12.56 7.77 4.18
CA CYS A 89 11.72 6.66 3.76
C CYS A 89 10.61 6.42 4.79
N LEU A 90 9.42 6.09 4.29
CA LEU A 90 8.28 5.66 5.07
C LEU A 90 8.13 4.15 5.00
N PHE A 91 7.81 3.56 6.15
CA PHE A 91 7.43 2.18 6.30
C PHE A 91 6.11 2.13 7.03
N LEU A 92 5.11 1.43 6.49
CA LEU A 92 3.87 1.13 7.21
C LEU A 92 3.76 -0.36 7.49
N ARG A 93 3.11 -0.70 8.59
CA ARG A 93 2.70 -2.06 8.92
C ARG A 93 1.21 -2.05 9.18
N LEU A 94 0.46 -2.71 8.32
CA LEU A 94 -0.98 -2.90 8.49
C LEU A 94 -1.22 -4.24 9.18
N ASP A 95 -2.18 -4.28 10.09
CA ASP A 95 -2.83 -5.51 10.49
C ASP A 95 -4.10 -5.65 9.63
N LEU A 96 -4.08 -6.57 8.67
CA LEU A 96 -5.22 -6.85 7.81
C LEU A 96 -6.08 -7.93 8.46
N GLN A 97 -7.37 -7.69 8.52
CA GLN A 97 -8.39 -8.62 9.00
C GLN A 97 -9.21 -9.12 7.83
N ASP A 98 -9.53 -10.42 7.79
CA ASP A 98 -10.43 -10.96 6.78
C ASP A 98 -11.84 -10.35 6.93
N CYS A 99 -12.52 -10.09 5.82
CA CYS A 99 -13.84 -9.47 5.84
C CYS A 99 -14.93 -10.40 6.38
N ASP A 100 -14.77 -11.72 6.17
CA ASP A 100 -15.76 -12.73 6.54
C ASP A 100 -15.41 -13.41 7.88
N ASP A 101 -14.12 -13.40 8.25
CA ASP A 101 -13.61 -14.02 9.48
C ASP A 101 -12.72 -13.05 10.29
N PRO A 102 -13.30 -12.34 11.28
CA PRO A 102 -12.57 -11.37 12.08
C PRO A 102 -11.40 -11.93 12.91
N GLU A 103 -11.36 -13.25 13.14
CA GLU A 103 -10.28 -13.89 13.89
C GLU A 103 -9.02 -14.04 13.04
N VAL A 104 -9.18 -14.09 11.71
CA VAL A 104 -8.07 -14.18 10.77
C VAL A 104 -7.44 -12.80 10.60
N ARG A 105 -6.21 -12.66 11.11
CA ARG A 105 -5.41 -11.44 11.01
C ARG A 105 -4.03 -11.69 10.46
N GLN A 106 -3.56 -10.80 9.60
CA GLN A 106 -2.25 -10.88 9.00
C GLN A 106 -1.56 -9.52 8.97
N LYS A 107 -0.36 -9.47 9.56
CA LYS A 107 0.52 -8.31 9.46
C LYS A 107 1.15 -8.25 8.08
N VAL A 108 1.06 -7.07 7.46
CA VAL A 108 1.59 -6.79 6.13
C VAL A 108 2.45 -5.54 6.15
N THR A 109 3.59 -5.62 5.48
CA THR A 109 4.58 -4.56 5.34
C THR A 109 4.33 -3.75 4.07
N ILE A 110 4.37 -2.42 4.17
CA ILE A 110 4.27 -1.49 3.04
C ILE A 110 5.52 -0.60 3.00
N PHE A 111 6.20 -0.57 1.85
CA PHE A 111 7.36 0.29 1.64
C PHE A 111 6.97 1.64 1.06
N SER A 112 7.85 2.63 1.25
CA SER A 112 7.62 4.06 0.99
C SER A 112 6.83 4.39 -0.28
N GLY A 113 7.14 3.80 -1.43
CA GLY A 113 6.41 4.13 -2.67
C GLY A 113 4.92 3.76 -2.60
N VAL A 114 4.60 2.56 -2.13
CA VAL A 114 3.21 2.09 -1.97
C VAL A 114 2.53 2.80 -0.79
N ALA A 115 3.29 3.11 0.26
CA ALA A 115 2.78 3.87 1.41
C ALA A 115 2.37 5.30 1.04
N GLU A 116 3.16 5.98 0.20
CA GLU A 116 2.81 7.31 -0.31
C GLU A 116 1.53 7.28 -1.14
N ASP A 117 1.39 6.26 -2.01
CA ASP A 117 0.20 6.09 -2.85
C ASP A 117 -1.04 5.81 -1.99
N TYR A 118 -0.94 4.93 -0.99
CA TYR A 118 -2.03 4.58 -0.08
C TYR A 118 -2.49 5.75 0.82
N LEU A 119 -1.53 6.52 1.35
CA LEU A 119 -1.84 7.67 2.19
C LEU A 119 -2.14 8.94 1.37
N ALA A 120 -2.01 8.89 0.05
CA ALA A 120 -2.08 10.04 -0.85
C ALA A 120 -1.19 11.22 -0.39
N MET A 121 -0.01 10.91 0.16
CA MET A 121 0.89 11.88 0.79
C MET A 121 2.34 11.51 0.57
N ARG A 122 3.19 12.49 0.20
CA ARG A 122 4.63 12.24 0.01
C ARG A 122 5.34 12.09 1.35
N VAL A 123 6.41 11.29 1.38
CA VAL A 123 7.17 10.97 2.60
C VAL A 123 7.70 12.20 3.34
N HIS A 124 8.11 13.25 2.61
CA HIS A 124 8.58 14.49 3.22
C HIS A 124 7.43 15.26 3.89
N GLN A 125 6.23 15.28 3.28
CA GLN A 125 5.03 15.89 3.86
C GLN A 125 4.57 15.10 5.09
N PHE A 126 4.65 13.77 5.02
CA PHE A 126 4.34 12.89 6.15
C PHE A 126 5.31 13.12 7.32
N ALA A 127 6.61 13.21 7.03
CA ALA A 127 7.63 13.51 8.04
C ALA A 127 7.40 14.90 8.67
N ASP A 128 7.19 15.93 7.85
CA ASP A 128 6.85 17.28 8.32
C ASP A 128 5.61 17.27 9.23
N MET A 129 4.56 16.51 8.84
CA MET A 129 3.32 16.42 9.63
C MET A 129 3.55 15.68 10.95
N SER A 130 4.35 14.62 10.95
CA SER A 130 4.68 13.86 12.16
C SER A 130 5.41 14.70 13.21
N GLU A 131 6.19 15.69 12.79
CA GLU A 131 6.93 16.57 13.68
C GLU A 131 6.13 17.82 14.08
N LYS A 132 5.37 18.41 13.14
CA LYS A 132 4.73 19.72 13.34
C LYS A 132 3.26 19.64 13.78
N CYS A 133 2.54 18.59 13.39
CA CYS A 133 1.10 18.45 13.65
C CYS A 133 0.72 16.96 13.89
N PRO A 134 1.27 16.31 14.93
CA PRO A 134 1.08 14.87 15.18
C PRO A 134 -0.40 14.48 15.33
N GLU A 135 -1.25 15.34 15.88
CA GLU A 135 -2.69 15.12 16.02
C GLU A 135 -3.42 15.01 14.67
N ARG A 136 -2.99 15.79 13.67
CA ARG A 136 -3.54 15.69 12.31
C ARG A 136 -3.09 14.39 11.64
N LEU A 137 -1.84 13.99 11.88
CA LEU A 137 -1.35 12.71 11.41
C LEU A 137 -2.14 11.55 12.05
N GLU A 138 -2.35 11.58 13.36
CA GLU A 138 -3.13 10.55 14.05
C GLU A 138 -4.55 10.47 13.47
N THR A 139 -5.21 11.61 13.25
CA THR A 139 -6.54 11.63 12.60
C THR A 139 -6.52 10.99 11.21
N LEU A 140 -5.48 11.27 10.40
CA LEU A 140 -5.31 10.64 9.10
C LEU A 140 -5.16 9.12 9.23
N LEU A 141 -4.34 8.64 10.17
CA LEU A 141 -4.14 7.20 10.37
C LEU A 141 -5.40 6.51 10.91
N GLN A 142 -6.11 7.14 11.84
CA GLN A 142 -7.39 6.66 12.36
C GLN A 142 -8.45 6.57 11.26
N SER A 143 -8.45 7.51 10.31
CA SER A 143 -9.39 7.48 9.18
C SER A 143 -9.21 6.26 8.26
N LYS A 144 -8.03 5.63 8.30
CA LYS A 144 -7.73 4.40 7.54
C LYS A 144 -8.21 3.14 8.23
N LEU A 145 -8.46 3.18 9.54
CA LEU A 145 -8.94 2.01 10.27
C LEU A 145 -10.35 1.65 9.84
N GLY A 146 -10.62 0.36 9.78
CA GLY A 146 -11.90 -0.20 9.38
C GLY A 146 -12.21 -0.13 7.88
N GLN A 147 -11.36 0.50 7.07
CA GLN A 147 -11.52 0.55 5.63
C GLN A 147 -11.33 -0.85 5.00
N LYS A 148 -12.21 -1.20 4.06
CA LYS A 148 -12.08 -2.38 3.20
C LYS A 148 -11.19 -2.04 2.00
N LEU A 149 -10.20 -2.88 1.74
CA LEU A 149 -9.17 -2.65 0.72
C LEU A 149 -9.00 -3.90 -0.15
N SER A 150 -8.68 -3.69 -1.42
CA SER A 150 -8.07 -4.72 -2.26
C SER A 150 -6.55 -4.58 -2.16
N VAL A 151 -5.86 -5.64 -1.73
CA VAL A 151 -4.41 -5.62 -1.51
C VAL A 151 -3.73 -6.68 -2.36
N LYS A 152 -2.72 -6.26 -3.12
CA LYS A 152 -1.81 -7.17 -3.82
C LYS A 152 -0.67 -7.55 -2.87
N LEU A 153 -0.73 -8.74 -2.32
CA LEU A 153 0.24 -9.29 -1.38
C LEU A 153 1.31 -10.12 -2.09
N ASN A 154 2.53 -10.05 -1.57
CA ASN A 154 3.63 -10.89 -1.98
C ASN A 154 4.33 -11.45 -0.73
N LEU A 155 4.40 -12.77 -0.62
CA LEU A 155 5.12 -13.42 0.47
C LEU A 155 6.60 -13.57 0.09
N LYS A 156 7.48 -12.94 0.87
CA LYS A 156 8.92 -13.04 0.68
C LYS A 156 9.60 -13.57 1.92
N ALA A 157 10.59 -14.44 1.72
CA ALA A 157 11.54 -14.76 2.77
C ALA A 157 12.40 -13.53 3.08
N LYS A 158 12.57 -13.27 4.37
CA LYS A 158 13.36 -12.20 4.95
C LYS A 158 14.48 -12.85 5.77
N GLY A 159 15.71 -12.45 5.48
CA GLY A 159 16.91 -12.98 6.13
C GLY A 159 17.76 -13.82 5.19
N GLY A 160 19.09 -13.75 5.38
CA GLY A 160 20.08 -14.64 4.83
C GLY A 160 20.97 -15.09 5.99
N GLY A 161 20.65 -16.24 6.59
CA GLY A 161 21.25 -16.76 7.81
C GLY A 161 20.43 -17.93 8.36
N GLU A 162 20.70 -18.37 9.60
CA GLU A 162 20.07 -19.55 10.23
C GLU A 162 18.56 -19.43 10.49
N PHE A 163 17.99 -18.22 10.39
CA PHE A 163 16.56 -17.97 10.57
C PHE A 163 16.01 -17.18 9.39
N THR A 164 15.27 -17.85 8.51
CA THR A 164 14.45 -17.22 7.47
C THR A 164 13.04 -16.98 8.03
N THR A 165 12.61 -15.72 8.09
CA THR A 165 11.23 -15.37 8.46
C THR A 165 10.46 -14.99 7.20
N LEU A 166 9.19 -15.38 7.09
CA LEU A 166 8.33 -14.97 5.98
C LEU A 166 7.70 -13.61 6.31
N ASP A 167 7.77 -12.65 5.39
CA ASP A 167 7.19 -11.31 5.53
C ASP A 167 6.23 -11.08 4.36
N TRP A 168 4.97 -10.77 4.69
CA TRP A 168 3.96 -10.39 3.71
C TRP A 168 4.16 -8.93 3.33
N ILE A 169 4.30 -8.65 2.03
CA ILE A 169 4.56 -7.32 1.50
C ILE A 169 3.39 -6.90 0.62
N ALA A 170 2.78 -5.75 0.91
CA ALA A 170 1.84 -5.12 -0.02
C ALA A 170 2.62 -4.45 -1.15
N VAL A 171 2.31 -4.84 -2.38
CA VAL A 171 2.92 -4.31 -3.60
C VAL A 171 2.02 -3.25 -4.24
N ALA A 172 0.70 -3.37 -4.03
CA ALA A 172 -0.31 -2.41 -4.45
C ALA A 172 -1.51 -2.46 -3.50
N ILE A 173 -2.18 -1.33 -3.32
CA ILE A 173 -3.39 -1.19 -2.50
C ILE A 173 -4.38 -0.36 -3.30
N LEU A 174 -5.61 -0.84 -3.39
CA LEU A 174 -6.75 -0.11 -3.93
C LEU A 174 -7.77 0.06 -2.81
N GLU A 175 -8.21 1.30 -2.59
CA GLU A 175 -9.34 1.56 -1.69
C GLU A 175 -10.64 1.20 -2.41
N ASP A 176 -11.46 0.37 -1.76
CA ASP A 176 -12.76 0.04 -2.31
C ASP A 176 -13.68 1.24 -2.09
N THR A 177 -14.04 1.95 -3.16
CA THR A 177 -14.81 3.21 -3.08
C THR A 177 -16.30 2.98 -2.82
N LYS A 178 -16.71 1.72 -2.66
CA LYS A 178 -18.07 1.34 -2.29
C LYS A 178 -18.19 1.25 -0.78
N ASN A 179 -18.41 2.39 -0.14
CA ASN A 179 -19.18 2.40 1.09
C ASN A 179 -20.64 2.11 0.71
N GLU A 180 -20.96 0.84 0.42
CA GLU A 180 -22.32 0.40 0.63
C GLU A 180 -22.55 0.50 2.14
N VAL A 181 -23.32 1.50 2.51
CA VAL A 181 -23.89 1.59 3.85
C VAL A 181 -24.79 0.36 3.94
N ASP A 182 -24.29 -0.70 4.58
CA ASP A 182 -25.09 -1.81 5.09
C ASP A 182 -26.06 -1.22 6.13
N ASN A 183 -27.11 -0.55 5.65
CA ASN A 183 -28.32 -0.34 6.42
C ASN A 183 -29.04 -1.69 6.38
N GLU A 184 -28.78 -2.52 7.39
CA GLU A 184 -29.76 -3.49 7.87
C GLU A 184 -30.99 -2.70 8.34
N ASP A 185 -31.84 -2.25 7.42
CA ASP A 185 -33.24 -1.93 7.62
C ASP A 185 -33.87 -1.68 6.24
N GLY A 186 -34.58 -2.70 5.76
CA GLY A 186 -35.29 -2.66 4.49
C GLY A 186 -36.48 -1.72 4.52
N GLU A 187 -36.27 -0.45 4.20
CA GLU A 187 -37.36 0.46 3.81
C GLU A 187 -36.99 1.22 2.52
N ILE A 188 -37.59 0.78 1.42
CA ILE A 188 -37.55 1.48 0.14
C ILE A 188 -38.49 2.68 0.27
N ILE A 189 -37.94 3.89 0.43
CA ILE A 189 -38.71 5.10 0.23
C ILE A 189 -38.64 5.45 -1.26
N GLU A 190 -39.66 5.03 -2.02
CA GLU A 190 -39.92 5.57 -3.36
C GLU A 190 -40.27 7.06 -3.22
N LEU A 191 -39.31 7.94 -3.50
CA LEU A 191 -39.58 9.37 -3.67
C LEU A 191 -40.21 9.59 -5.05
N ASP A 192 -41.55 9.55 -5.08
CA ASP A 192 -42.39 10.01 -6.19
C ASP A 192 -42.13 11.50 -6.46
N THR A 193 -41.21 11.81 -7.38
CA THR A 193 -41.07 13.17 -7.91
C THR A 193 -42.16 13.44 -8.94
N GLY A 194 -43.38 13.64 -8.45
CA GLY A 194 -44.48 14.23 -9.20
C GLY A 194 -44.16 15.66 -9.63
N LYS A 195 -43.49 15.85 -10.78
CA LYS A 195 -43.44 17.14 -11.49
C LYS A 195 -44.41 17.14 -12.66
N LYS A 196 -45.65 17.55 -12.36
CA LYS A 196 -46.65 17.93 -13.37
C LYS A 196 -46.14 19.16 -14.14
N ARG A 197 -46.10 19.02 -15.46
CA ARG A 197 -45.87 20.10 -16.43
C ARG A 197 -46.97 21.16 -16.30
N ALA A 198 -46.57 22.42 -16.10
CA ALA A 198 -47.43 23.57 -16.37
C ALA A 198 -47.06 24.14 -17.74
N LYS A 199 -47.93 23.91 -18.72
CA LYS A 199 -47.94 24.57 -20.03
C LYS A 199 -48.57 25.95 -19.82
N LYS A 200 -47.88 27.04 -20.18
CA LYS A 200 -48.49 28.38 -20.24
C LYS A 200 -48.64 28.77 -21.71
N ASN A 201 -49.84 29.26 -22.01
CA ASN A 201 -50.30 29.77 -23.30
C ASN A 201 -49.39 30.83 -23.89
#